data_AF-A0A947KQB5-F1
#
_entry.id   AF-A0A947KQB5-F1
#
_cell.length_a   1.000
_cell.length_b   1.000
_cell.length_c   1.000
_cell.angle_alpha   90.00
_cell.angle_beta   90.00
_cell.angle_gamma   90.00
#
_symmetry.space_group_name_H-M   'P 1'
#
loop_
_entity.id
_entity.type
_entity.pdbx_description
1 polymer ?
#
loop_
_entity_poly.entity_id
_entity_poly.type
_entity_poly.pdbx_seq_one_letter_code
_entity_poly.pdbx_strand_id
1 'polypeptide(L)'
;MPHPIEKQPADRAMARGGVTARLPSPSNAVERPRLTHNKFCKEEQRMATYERFEDLPVWQEAARLYEAVDALLTARLPGISRSFADQLERAALSVSNNIAEGFERGTTNELLMFLYIARGSAGETRSMLCLLERKPRLQHLKSQISDLKSSAESCSRQLRAWAETLQNSDIPGTRYLNDNVRRQEQQKKRAADVQQRLMDALPPNHPLRRRPEE
;
A
#
# COMPACT_ATOMS: atom_id res chain seq x y z
N MET A 1 -38.81 -13.91 56.03
CA MET A 1 -38.06 -14.67 57.06
C MET A 1 -36.57 -14.57 56.74
N PRO A 2 -35.83 -13.63 57.35
CA PRO A 2 -34.36 -13.57 57.25
C PRO A 2 -33.70 -14.16 58.50
N HIS A 3 -32.51 -14.75 58.34
CA HIS A 3 -31.39 -14.95 59.30
C HIS A 3 -30.62 -16.25 58.98
N PRO A 4 -29.34 -16.43 59.39
CA PRO A 4 -28.40 -15.47 60.00
C PRO A 4 -26.98 -15.45 59.38
N ILE A 5 -26.27 -14.40 59.80
CA ILE A 5 -24.84 -14.10 59.67
C ILE A 5 -24.03 -14.98 60.63
N GLU A 6 -22.86 -15.51 60.24
CA GLU A 6 -21.80 -15.81 61.22
C GLU A 6 -20.35 -15.68 60.66
N LYS A 7 -19.71 -14.60 61.12
CA LYS A 7 -18.33 -14.44 61.67
C LYS A 7 -17.09 -15.04 60.96
N GLN A 8 -16.18 -14.12 60.62
CA GLN A 8 -14.72 -14.32 60.64
C GLN A 8 -14.20 -14.65 62.05
N PRO A 9 -12.95 -15.13 62.15
CA PRO A 9 -11.97 -14.31 62.87
C PRO A 9 -10.62 -14.15 62.16
N ALA A 10 -9.99 -13.02 62.50
CA ALA A 10 -8.60 -12.64 62.24
C ALA A 10 -7.60 -13.54 62.99
N ASP A 11 -6.33 -13.60 62.57
CA ASP A 11 -5.26 -12.86 63.24
C ASP A 11 -3.84 -13.06 62.65
N ARG A 12 -3.03 -12.01 62.82
CA ARG A 12 -1.56 -11.95 62.99
C ARG A 12 -0.60 -12.40 61.87
N ALA A 13 0.63 -11.88 61.73
CA ALA A 13 1.33 -10.65 62.08
C ALA A 13 2.82 -10.84 61.69
N MET A 14 3.47 -9.78 61.19
CA MET A 14 4.89 -9.38 61.39
C MET A 14 6.06 -10.23 60.83
N ALA A 15 6.90 -9.57 60.02
CA ALA A 15 8.36 -9.32 60.22
C ALA A 15 9.04 -9.03 58.86
N ARG A 16 9.42 -7.78 58.54
CA ARG A 16 10.74 -7.13 58.77
C ARG A 16 11.95 -7.91 58.24
N GLY A 17 12.66 -7.29 57.29
CA GLY A 17 14.00 -7.70 56.85
C GLY A 17 14.54 -6.80 55.74
N GLY A 18 14.95 -5.57 56.08
CA GLY A 18 15.77 -4.74 55.21
C GLY A 18 17.25 -5.04 55.45
N VAL A 19 18.03 -5.22 54.37
CA VAL A 19 19.49 -5.10 54.37
C VAL A 19 19.93 -4.40 53.09
N THR A 20 20.67 -3.33 53.28
CA THR A 20 21.33 -2.47 52.32
C THR A 20 22.65 -3.10 51.87
N ALA A 21 22.92 -3.14 50.56
CA ALA A 21 24.26 -3.48 50.04
C ALA A 21 24.55 -2.78 48.71
N ARG A 22 25.10 -1.56 48.85
CA ARG A 22 26.28 -1.01 48.14
C ARG A 22 26.45 -1.32 46.64
N LEU A 23 26.22 -0.29 45.81
CA LEU A 23 26.62 -0.18 44.40
C LEU A 23 28.16 -0.19 44.24
N PRO A 24 28.71 -0.82 43.19
CA PRO A 24 30.02 -0.47 42.66
C PRO A 24 29.90 0.44 41.42
N SER A 25 30.66 1.54 41.43
CA SER A 25 30.90 2.45 40.31
C SER A 25 31.85 1.86 39.26
N PRO A 26 31.90 2.41 38.03
CA PRO A 26 32.26 1.69 36.83
C PRO A 26 33.75 1.78 36.50
N SER A 27 34.38 0.68 36.14
CA SER A 27 35.65 0.68 35.41
C SER A 27 35.83 -0.63 34.67
N ASN A 28 35.50 -0.60 33.37
CA ASN A 28 36.27 -1.26 32.32
C ASN A 28 35.65 -0.90 30.98
N ALA A 29 36.37 -0.06 30.24
CA ALA A 29 36.08 0.34 28.88
C ALA A 29 36.12 -0.89 27.97
N VAL A 30 34.95 -1.35 27.55
CA VAL A 30 34.82 -2.23 26.38
C VAL A 30 34.71 -1.31 25.17
N GLU A 31 35.76 -1.28 24.36
CA GLU A 31 35.81 -0.57 23.09
C GLU A 31 34.61 -0.97 22.22
N ARG A 32 33.73 0.00 21.93
CA ARG A 32 32.69 -0.14 20.91
C ARG A 32 33.34 0.13 19.56
N PRO A 33 33.31 -0.80 18.58
CA PRO A 33 33.74 -0.47 17.25
C PRO A 33 32.79 0.60 16.68
N ARG A 34 33.36 1.74 16.27
CA ARG A 34 32.67 2.76 15.48
C ARG A 34 32.24 2.13 14.16
N LEU A 35 30.98 1.75 14.04
CA LEU A 35 30.40 1.46 12.73
C LEU A 35 30.15 2.80 12.04
N THR A 36 31.16 3.16 11.24
CA THR A 36 31.12 4.23 10.26
C THR A 36 29.96 4.04 9.31
N HIS A 37 29.46 5.16 8.82
CA HIS A 37 28.37 5.27 7.86
C HIS A 37 28.51 4.31 6.68
N ASN A 38 27.35 3.95 6.15
CA ASN A 38 27.12 3.51 4.78
C ASN A 38 27.43 2.02 4.50
N LYS A 39 26.41 1.17 4.72
CA LYS A 39 26.19 -0.13 4.04
C LYS A 39 24.84 -0.72 4.46
N PHE A 40 23.76 0.06 4.38
CA PHE A 40 22.47 -0.59 4.14
C PHE A 40 22.47 -0.96 2.67
N CYS A 41 22.90 -2.20 2.42
CA CYS A 41 22.69 -2.89 1.16
C CYS A 41 21.28 -2.58 0.68
N LYS A 42 21.20 -2.00 -0.51
CA LYS A 42 20.00 -2.06 -1.34
C LYS A 42 19.69 -3.54 -1.51
N GLU A 43 18.86 -4.09 -0.64
CA GLU A 43 18.12 -5.30 -0.96
C GLU A 43 17.38 -4.98 -2.25
N GLU A 44 17.75 -5.73 -3.28
CA GLU A 44 17.14 -5.77 -4.57
C GLU A 44 15.66 -6.11 -4.35
N GLN A 45 14.83 -5.06 -4.22
CA GLN A 45 13.37 -5.17 -4.20
C GLN A 45 12.96 -5.76 -5.55
N ARG A 46 12.96 -7.09 -5.64
CA ARG A 46 12.25 -7.81 -6.70
C ARG A 46 10.80 -7.38 -6.55
N MET A 47 10.36 -6.47 -7.41
CA MET A 47 8.96 -6.12 -7.56
C MET A 47 8.22 -7.43 -7.82
N ALA A 48 7.38 -7.85 -6.86
CA ALA A 48 6.48 -8.96 -7.08
C ALA A 48 5.71 -8.66 -8.37
N THR A 49 5.89 -9.52 -9.38
CA THR A 49 5.13 -9.42 -10.61
C THR A 49 3.81 -10.10 -10.34
N TYR A 50 2.74 -9.32 -10.27
CA TYR A 50 1.39 -9.85 -10.15
C TYR A 50 0.92 -10.30 -11.53
N GLU A 51 0.48 -11.54 -11.66
CA GLU A 51 -0.06 -12.08 -12.92
C GLU A 51 -1.57 -11.84 -13.04
N ARG A 52 -2.25 -11.68 -11.90
CA ARG A 52 -3.68 -11.47 -11.84
C ARG A 52 -4.02 -10.31 -10.92
N PHE A 53 -5.16 -9.66 -11.15
CA PHE A 53 -5.59 -8.57 -10.28
C PHE A 53 -5.94 -9.05 -8.87
N GLU A 54 -6.36 -10.30 -8.69
CA GLU A 54 -6.70 -10.85 -7.37
C GLU A 54 -5.48 -10.97 -6.45
N ASP A 55 -4.29 -11.03 -7.02
CA ASP A 55 -3.03 -11.09 -6.27
C ASP A 55 -2.62 -9.71 -5.72
N LEU A 56 -3.24 -8.63 -6.23
CA LEU A 56 -2.92 -7.26 -5.82
C LEU A 56 -3.41 -7.02 -4.38
N PRO A 57 -2.52 -6.65 -3.44
CA PRO A 57 -2.92 -6.34 -2.07
C PRO A 57 -3.99 -5.25 -1.98
N VAL A 58 -3.92 -4.26 -2.87
CA VAL A 58 -4.88 -3.15 -2.93
C VAL A 58 -6.25 -3.59 -3.44
N TRP A 59 -6.31 -4.59 -4.33
CA TRP A 59 -7.58 -5.16 -4.79
C TRP A 59 -8.23 -5.97 -3.66
N GLN A 60 -7.45 -6.78 -2.94
CA GLN A 60 -7.96 -7.56 -1.80
C GLN A 60 -8.48 -6.66 -0.67
N GLU A 61 -7.80 -5.55 -0.39
CA GLU A 61 -8.27 -4.53 0.55
C GLU A 61 -9.56 -3.88 0.06
N ALA A 62 -9.66 -3.53 -1.23
CA ALA A 62 -10.86 -2.95 -1.81
C ALA A 62 -12.06 -3.91 -1.80
N ALA A 63 -11.82 -5.21 -2.02
CA ALA A 63 -12.86 -6.24 -1.91
C ALA A 63 -13.36 -6.36 -0.47
N ARG A 64 -12.46 -6.41 0.52
CA ARG A 64 -12.81 -6.42 1.95
C ARG A 64 -13.56 -5.15 2.38
N LEU A 65 -13.18 -3.99 1.84
CA LEU A 65 -13.91 -2.74 2.05
C LEU A 65 -15.35 -2.85 1.54
N TYR A 66 -15.55 -3.36 0.31
CA TYR A 66 -16.89 -3.55 -0.24
C TYR A 66 -17.73 -4.50 0.60
N GLU A 67 -17.21 -5.68 0.95
CA GLU A 67 -17.92 -6.67 1.78
C GLU A 67 -18.37 -6.07 3.12
N ALA A 68 -17.50 -5.28 3.76
CA ALA A 68 -17.82 -4.64 5.03
C ALA A 68 -18.84 -3.50 4.89
N VAL A 69 -18.81 -2.74 3.78
CA VAL A 69 -19.84 -1.74 3.45
C VAL A 69 -21.18 -2.40 3.16
N ASP A 70 -21.20 -3.46 2.37
CA ASP A 70 -22.41 -4.22 2.03
C ASP A 70 -23.06 -4.82 3.29
N ALA A 71 -22.25 -5.42 4.17
CA ALA A 71 -22.71 -5.93 5.45
C ALA A 71 -23.34 -4.83 6.34
N LEU A 72 -22.73 -3.64 6.38
CA LEU A 72 -23.25 -2.48 7.10
C LEU A 72 -24.63 -2.05 6.55
N LEU A 73 -24.80 -2.05 5.24
CA LEU A 73 -26.02 -1.60 4.57
C LEU A 73 -27.15 -2.63 4.64
N THR A 74 -26.82 -3.92 4.57
CA THR A 74 -27.77 -5.03 4.69
C THR A 74 -28.48 -5.05 6.05
N ALA A 75 -27.86 -4.50 7.10
CA ALA A 75 -28.48 -4.33 8.41
C ALA A 75 -29.68 -3.36 8.45
N ARG A 76 -30.04 -2.71 7.32
CA ARG A 76 -31.18 -1.78 7.16
C ARG A 76 -31.18 -0.67 8.22
N LEU A 77 -30.06 0.03 8.31
CA LEU A 77 -29.81 1.02 9.35
C LEU A 77 -30.83 2.17 9.36
N PRO A 78 -31.32 2.59 10.54
CA PRO A 78 -32.31 3.65 10.64
C PRO A 78 -31.73 5.02 10.24
N GLY A 79 -32.47 5.77 9.42
CA GLY A 79 -32.08 7.12 9.02
C GLY A 79 -31.10 7.21 7.85
N ILE A 80 -30.88 6.09 7.14
CA ILE A 80 -30.26 6.04 5.82
C ILE A 80 -31.35 5.95 4.76
N SER A 81 -31.32 6.81 3.74
CA SER A 81 -32.21 6.68 2.59
C SER A 81 -31.69 5.60 1.64
N ARG A 82 -32.59 4.92 0.93
CA ARG A 82 -32.19 3.91 -0.06
C ARG A 82 -31.20 4.46 -1.09
N SER A 83 -31.45 5.66 -1.61
CA SER A 83 -30.53 6.32 -2.55
C SER A 83 -29.14 6.60 -1.97
N PHE A 84 -29.01 6.85 -0.67
CA PHE A 84 -27.71 7.01 -0.03
C PHE A 84 -26.99 5.65 0.10
N ALA A 85 -27.72 4.62 0.53
CA ALA A 85 -27.20 3.26 0.61
C ALA A 85 -26.69 2.78 -0.75
N ASP A 86 -27.50 2.91 -1.79
CA ASP A 86 -27.17 2.50 -3.16
C ASP A 86 -25.92 3.24 -3.68
N GLN A 87 -25.76 4.54 -3.36
CA GLN A 87 -24.57 5.30 -3.75
C GLN A 87 -23.31 4.86 -3.00
N LEU A 88 -23.40 4.61 -1.69
CA LEU A 88 -22.28 4.16 -0.88
C LEU A 88 -21.80 2.77 -1.33
N GLU A 89 -22.74 1.84 -1.55
CA GLU A 89 -22.45 0.49 -2.05
C GLU A 89 -21.74 0.55 -3.41
N ARG A 90 -22.27 1.32 -4.36
CA ARG A 90 -21.68 1.49 -5.69
C ARG A 90 -20.30 2.13 -5.64
N ALA A 91 -20.10 3.14 -4.79
CA ALA A 91 -18.80 3.78 -4.63
C ALA A 91 -17.76 2.80 -4.08
N ALA A 92 -18.13 1.97 -3.09
CA ALA A 92 -17.23 0.97 -2.52
C ALA A 92 -16.88 -0.13 -3.53
N LEU A 93 -17.88 -0.70 -4.22
CA LEU A 93 -17.70 -1.72 -5.25
C LEU A 93 -16.86 -1.21 -6.43
N SER A 94 -17.01 0.06 -6.78
CA SER A 94 -16.27 0.70 -7.88
C SER A 94 -14.75 0.66 -7.67
N VAL A 95 -14.25 0.63 -6.42
CA VAL A 95 -12.82 0.60 -6.14
C VAL A 95 -12.18 -0.68 -6.70
N SER A 96 -12.69 -1.86 -6.33
CA SER A 96 -12.16 -3.15 -6.79
C SER A 96 -12.41 -3.37 -8.28
N ASN A 97 -13.58 -2.96 -8.79
CA ASN A 97 -13.92 -3.10 -10.22
C ASN A 97 -12.97 -2.29 -11.11
N ASN A 98 -12.67 -1.04 -10.77
CA ASN A 98 -11.74 -0.23 -11.57
C ASN A 98 -10.30 -0.75 -11.47
N ILE A 99 -9.88 -1.31 -10.33
CA ILE A 99 -8.56 -1.95 -10.23
C ILE A 99 -8.46 -3.13 -11.20
N ALA A 100 -9.46 -4.02 -11.19
CA ALA A 100 -9.51 -5.17 -12.08
C ALA A 100 -9.56 -4.74 -13.55
N GLU A 101 -10.44 -3.80 -13.90
CA GLU A 101 -10.58 -3.30 -15.27
C GLU A 101 -9.29 -2.65 -15.78
N GLY A 102 -8.63 -1.83 -14.95
CA GLY A 102 -7.36 -1.21 -15.29
C GLY A 102 -6.24 -2.24 -15.52
N PHE A 103 -6.18 -3.27 -14.68
CA PHE A 103 -5.18 -4.34 -14.78
C PHE A 103 -5.27 -5.09 -16.12
N GLU A 104 -6.49 -5.32 -16.62
CA GLU A 104 -6.76 -6.04 -17.87
C GLU A 104 -6.54 -5.20 -19.15
N ARG A 105 -6.45 -3.86 -19.06
CA ARG A 105 -6.40 -2.95 -20.24
C ARG A 105 -5.07 -2.97 -21.01
N GLY A 106 -4.01 -3.54 -20.44
CA GLY A 106 -2.77 -3.85 -21.14
C GLY A 106 -1.82 -2.67 -21.44
N THR A 107 -2.22 -1.41 -21.26
CA THR A 107 -1.29 -0.26 -21.33
C THR A 107 -1.14 0.43 -19.98
N THR A 108 0.04 0.99 -19.71
CA THR A 108 0.31 1.70 -18.45
C THR A 108 -0.57 2.94 -18.31
N ASN A 109 -0.85 3.65 -19.41
CA ASN A 109 -1.70 4.84 -19.39
C ASN A 109 -3.17 4.51 -19.08
N GLU A 110 -3.70 3.43 -19.66
CA GLU A 110 -5.06 2.98 -19.35
C GLU A 110 -5.13 2.51 -17.90
N LEU A 111 -4.17 1.69 -17.44
CA LEU A 111 -4.09 1.27 -16.05
C LEU A 111 -4.10 2.48 -15.11
N LEU A 112 -3.26 3.49 -15.35
CA LEU A 112 -3.20 4.72 -14.54
C LEU A 112 -4.55 5.43 -14.47
N MET A 113 -5.25 5.59 -15.59
CA MET A 113 -6.58 6.19 -15.62
C MET A 113 -7.55 5.46 -14.68
N PHE A 114 -7.59 4.13 -14.75
CA PHE A 114 -8.44 3.31 -13.89
C PHE A 114 -8.03 3.37 -12.41
N LEU A 115 -6.73 3.42 -12.10
CA LEU A 115 -6.26 3.60 -10.72
C LEU A 115 -6.68 4.95 -10.13
N TYR A 116 -6.70 6.01 -10.95
CA TYR A 116 -7.23 7.31 -10.51
C TYR A 116 -8.73 7.28 -10.26
N ILE A 117 -9.50 6.58 -11.10
CA ILE A 117 -10.94 6.39 -10.89
C ILE A 117 -11.18 5.61 -9.59
N ALA A 118 -10.49 4.47 -9.40
CA ALA A 118 -10.56 3.67 -8.18
C ALA A 118 -10.23 4.51 -6.92
N ARG A 119 -9.21 5.36 -7.00
CA ARG A 119 -8.82 6.25 -5.90
C ARG A 119 -9.88 7.32 -5.63
N GLY A 120 -10.52 7.84 -6.68
CA GLY A 120 -11.68 8.72 -6.58
C GLY A 120 -12.84 8.06 -5.84
N SER A 121 -13.21 6.83 -6.24
CA SER A 121 -14.27 6.03 -5.60
C SER A 121 -13.97 5.71 -4.13
N ALA A 122 -12.71 5.44 -3.78
CA ALA A 122 -12.31 5.24 -2.37
C ALA A 122 -12.46 6.55 -1.56
N GLY A 123 -12.14 7.70 -2.15
CA GLY A 123 -12.37 9.02 -1.57
C GLY A 123 -13.86 9.33 -1.37
N GLU A 124 -14.70 9.00 -2.35
CA GLU A 124 -16.16 9.14 -2.27
C GLU A 124 -16.75 8.27 -1.16
N THR A 125 -16.38 6.99 -1.11
CA THR A 125 -16.75 6.04 -0.05
C THR A 125 -16.43 6.63 1.33
N ARG A 126 -15.19 7.12 1.52
CA ARG A 126 -14.76 7.73 2.77
C ARG A 126 -15.57 9.00 3.11
N SER A 127 -15.85 9.85 2.13
CA SER A 127 -16.65 11.06 2.31
C SER A 127 -18.06 10.74 2.80
N MET A 128 -18.72 9.76 2.17
CA MET A 128 -20.05 9.32 2.57
C MET A 128 -20.05 8.69 3.97
N LEU A 129 -19.03 7.90 4.33
CA LEU A 129 -18.87 7.35 5.68
C LEU A 129 -18.71 8.47 6.74
N CYS A 130 -18.01 9.57 6.42
CA CYS A 130 -17.95 10.74 7.30
C CYS A 130 -19.33 11.39 7.50
N LEU A 131 -20.17 11.45 6.47
CA LEU A 131 -21.56 11.93 6.62
C LEU A 131 -22.40 10.97 7.46
N LEU A 132 -22.16 9.67 7.32
CA LEU A 132 -22.84 8.63 8.07
C LEU A 132 -22.55 8.69 9.57
N GLU A 133 -21.28 8.89 9.94
CA GLU A 133 -20.83 9.04 11.33
C GLU A 133 -21.50 10.21 12.07
N ARG A 134 -21.90 11.26 11.34
CA ARG A 134 -22.55 12.45 11.90
C ARG A 134 -24.02 12.22 12.26
N LYS A 135 -24.63 11.10 11.85
CA LYS A 135 -26.04 10.81 12.13
C LYS A 135 -26.21 10.37 13.59
N PRO A 136 -27.02 11.08 14.40
CA PRO A 136 -27.22 10.73 15.82
C PRO A 136 -27.73 9.30 16.04
N ARG A 137 -28.57 8.80 15.13
CA ARG A 137 -29.14 7.44 15.20
C ARG A 137 -28.12 6.32 14.99
N LEU A 138 -26.91 6.64 14.52
CA LEU A 138 -25.86 5.67 14.17
C LEU A 138 -24.63 5.77 15.08
N GLN A 139 -24.70 6.50 16.20
CA GLN A 139 -23.57 6.65 17.12
C GLN A 139 -23.02 5.32 17.65
N HIS A 140 -23.89 4.32 17.81
CA HIS A 140 -23.50 2.97 18.23
C HIS A 140 -22.58 2.25 17.21
N LEU A 141 -22.56 2.69 15.95
CA LEU A 141 -21.72 2.15 14.88
C LEU A 141 -20.44 2.96 14.65
N LYS A 142 -20.14 3.95 15.50
CA LYS A 142 -19.01 4.86 15.31
C LYS A 142 -17.68 4.13 15.09
N SER A 143 -17.41 3.07 15.86
CA SER A 143 -16.19 2.27 15.69
C SER A 143 -16.14 1.61 14.32
N GLN A 144 -17.22 0.93 13.91
CA GLN A 144 -17.30 0.24 12.62
C GLN A 144 -17.15 1.22 11.45
N ILE A 145 -17.80 2.39 11.52
CA ILE A 145 -17.65 3.44 10.52
C ILE A 145 -16.21 3.98 10.49
N SER A 146 -15.55 4.09 11.64
CA SER A 146 -14.13 4.45 11.71
C SER A 146 -13.23 3.45 11.00
N ASP A 147 -13.45 2.15 11.22
CA ASP A 147 -12.67 1.08 10.60
C ASP A 147 -12.83 1.09 9.07
N LEU A 148 -14.07 1.28 8.59
CA LEU A 148 -14.36 1.42 7.15
C LEU A 148 -13.68 2.65 6.53
N LYS A 149 -13.68 3.80 7.22
CA LYS A 149 -12.95 4.99 6.76
C LYS A 149 -11.46 4.72 6.65
N SER A 150 -10.88 4.02 7.62
CA SER A 150 -9.46 3.64 7.62
C SER A 150 -9.13 2.68 6.48
N SER A 151 -9.99 1.71 6.19
CA SER A 151 -9.81 0.81 5.04
C SER A 151 -9.92 1.54 3.69
N ALA A 152 -10.88 2.46 3.53
CA ALA A 152 -10.98 3.31 2.34
C ALA A 152 -9.76 4.24 2.14
N GLU A 153 -9.20 4.76 3.23
CA GLU A 153 -7.95 5.54 3.21
C GLU A 153 -6.73 4.67 2.87
N SER A 154 -6.69 3.43 3.39
CA SER A 154 -5.66 2.45 3.04
C SER A 154 -5.67 2.16 1.54
N CYS A 155 -6.84 1.88 0.96
CA CYS A 155 -7.00 1.73 -0.49
C CYS A 155 -6.46 2.96 -1.24
N SER A 156 -6.88 4.16 -0.84
CA SER A 156 -6.45 5.41 -1.48
C SER A 156 -4.93 5.62 -1.46
N ARG A 157 -4.26 5.25 -0.36
CA ARG A 157 -2.80 5.31 -0.22
C ARG A 157 -2.09 4.29 -1.10
N GLN A 158 -2.56 3.04 -1.10
CA GLN A 158 -1.98 1.97 -1.91
C GLN A 158 -2.11 2.28 -3.41
N LEU A 159 -3.30 2.73 -3.85
CA LEU A 159 -3.54 3.14 -5.23
C LEU A 159 -2.64 4.30 -5.66
N ARG A 160 -2.47 5.30 -4.79
CA ARG A 160 -1.57 6.42 -5.06
C ARG A 160 -0.13 5.95 -5.22
N ALA A 161 0.37 5.15 -4.27
CA ALA A 161 1.73 4.64 -4.33
C ALA A 161 1.95 3.81 -5.61
N TRP A 162 1.01 2.95 -5.97
CA TRP A 162 1.11 2.16 -7.19
C TRP A 162 1.08 3.03 -8.45
N ALA A 163 0.18 4.01 -8.54
CA ALA A 163 0.16 4.95 -9.66
C ALA A 163 1.49 5.73 -9.79
N GLU A 164 2.05 6.19 -8.67
CA GLU A 164 3.36 6.86 -8.65
C GLU A 164 4.48 5.92 -9.15
N THR A 165 4.47 4.63 -8.80
CA THR A 165 5.47 3.68 -9.33
C THR A 165 5.35 3.47 -10.84
N LEU A 166 4.12 3.42 -11.37
CA LEU A 166 3.86 3.22 -12.80
C LEU A 166 4.25 4.45 -13.62
N GLN A 167 3.97 5.65 -13.12
CA GLN A 167 4.35 6.92 -13.77
C GLN A 167 5.85 7.09 -13.90
N ASN A 168 6.63 6.53 -12.97
CA ASN A 168 8.08 6.59 -12.98
C ASN A 168 8.72 5.37 -13.65
N SER A 169 7.94 4.49 -14.29
CA SER A 169 8.45 3.30 -14.97
C SER A 169 8.60 3.55 -16.47
N ASP A 170 9.69 3.07 -17.07
CA ASP A 170 9.91 3.13 -18.53
C ASP A 170 9.10 2.08 -19.31
N ILE A 171 8.17 1.37 -18.65
CA ILE A 171 7.42 0.26 -19.23
C ILE A 171 6.09 0.78 -19.79
N PRO A 172 5.87 0.77 -21.12
CA PRO A 172 4.64 1.30 -21.74
C PRO A 172 3.39 0.43 -21.50
N GLY A 173 3.58 -0.82 -21.05
CA GLY A 173 2.52 -1.77 -20.69
C GLY A 173 2.64 -3.11 -21.44
N THR A 174 1.90 -4.12 -20.98
CA THR A 174 1.91 -5.50 -21.52
C THR A 174 1.48 -5.59 -22.98
N ARG A 175 0.57 -4.73 -23.44
CA ARG A 175 0.10 -4.62 -24.83
C ARG A 175 1.19 -4.21 -25.82
N TYR A 176 2.19 -3.46 -25.37
CA TYR A 176 3.35 -3.07 -26.18
C TYR A 176 4.50 -4.09 -26.08
N LEU A 177 4.46 -4.98 -25.09
CA LEU A 177 5.43 -6.05 -24.88
C LEU A 177 5.16 -7.26 -25.79
N ASN A 178 4.86 -7.05 -27.06
CA ASN A 178 4.79 -8.13 -28.05
C ASN A 178 6.21 -8.64 -28.38
N ASP A 179 6.37 -9.96 -28.54
CA ASP A 179 7.66 -10.59 -28.88
C ASP A 179 8.32 -9.96 -30.11
N ASN A 180 7.53 -9.56 -31.10
CA ASN A 180 8.02 -8.89 -32.30
C ASN A 180 8.60 -7.52 -32.01
N VAL A 181 7.98 -6.75 -31.12
CA VAL A 181 8.48 -5.43 -30.69
C VAL A 181 9.77 -5.62 -29.88
N ARG A 182 9.79 -6.57 -28.93
CA ARG A 182 11.01 -6.92 -28.17
C ARG A 182 12.16 -7.34 -29.08
N ARG A 183 11.89 -8.18 -30.09
CA ARG A 183 12.89 -8.61 -31.09
C ARG A 183 13.39 -7.45 -31.94
N GLN A 184 12.51 -6.56 -32.39
CA GLN A 184 12.89 -5.37 -33.16
C GLN A 184 13.75 -4.41 -32.33
N GLU A 185 13.41 -4.17 -31.06
CA GLU A 185 14.23 -3.34 -30.17
C GLU A 185 15.58 -3.98 -29.87
N GLN A 186 15.62 -5.29 -29.61
CA GLN A 186 16.88 -6.02 -29.45
C GLN A 186 17.74 -5.96 -30.72
N GLN A 187 17.14 -6.07 -31.91
CA GLN A 187 17.85 -5.93 -33.18
C GLN A 187 18.40 -4.51 -33.35
N LYS A 188 17.61 -3.47 -33.08
CA LYS A 188 18.06 -2.06 -33.13
C LYS A 188 19.20 -1.80 -32.16
N LYS A 189 19.10 -2.30 -30.91
CA LYS A 189 20.14 -2.15 -29.90
C LYS A 189 21.43 -2.88 -30.29
N ARG A 190 21.33 -4.12 -30.81
CA ARG A 190 22.50 -4.86 -31.34
C ARG A 190 23.13 -4.15 -32.53
N ALA A 191 22.33 -3.62 -33.46
CA ALA A 191 22.84 -2.87 -34.60
C ALA A 191 23.57 -1.59 -34.15
N ALA A 192 23.01 -0.85 -33.19
CA ALA A 192 23.65 0.31 -32.59
C ALA A 192 24.97 -0.04 -31.88
N ASP A 193 25.01 -1.13 -31.11
CA ASP A 193 26.23 -1.60 -30.45
C ASP A 193 27.32 -2.01 -31.47
N VAL A 194 26.92 -2.72 -32.53
CA VAL A 194 27.85 -3.10 -33.62
C VAL A 194 28.35 -1.87 -34.35
N GLN A 195 27.48 -0.91 -34.67
CA GLN A 195 27.85 0.35 -35.29
C GLN A 195 28.79 1.15 -34.38
N GLN A 196 28.52 1.22 -33.08
CA GLN A 196 29.38 1.91 -32.12
C GLN A 196 30.77 1.25 -32.05
N ARG A 197 30.84 -0.08 -31.95
CA ARG A 197 32.12 -0.82 -31.98
C ARG A 197 32.89 -0.59 -33.28
N LEU A 198 32.19 -0.55 -34.41
CA LEU A 198 32.80 -0.27 -35.70
C LEU A 198 33.39 1.15 -35.70
N MET A 199 32.65 2.14 -35.20
CA MET A 199 33.12 3.53 -35.09
C MET A 199 34.30 3.68 -34.12
N ASP A 200 34.30 2.94 -33.02
CA ASP A 200 35.38 2.95 -32.02
C ASP A 200 36.67 2.30 -32.57
N ALA A 201 36.53 1.32 -33.48
CA ALA A 201 37.64 0.68 -34.17
C ALA A 201 38.27 1.56 -35.28
N LEU A 202 37.62 2.66 -35.68
CA LEU A 202 38.18 3.60 -36.65
C LEU A 202 39.26 4.48 -36.00
N PRO A 203 40.34 4.80 -36.73
CA PRO A 203 41.37 5.69 -36.23
C PRO A 203 40.77 7.06 -35.84
N PRO A 204 41.32 7.74 -34.81
CA PRO A 204 40.73 8.99 -34.29
C PRO A 204 40.48 10.08 -35.34
N ASN A 205 41.28 10.10 -36.40
CA ASN A 205 41.22 11.09 -37.48
C ASN A 205 40.32 10.66 -38.66
N HIS A 206 39.58 9.55 -38.54
CA HIS A 206 38.78 9.00 -39.63
C HIS A 206 37.60 9.94 -39.95
N PRO A 207 37.34 10.28 -41.23
CA PRO A 207 36.30 11.24 -41.62
C PRO A 207 34.89 10.84 -41.14
N LEU A 208 34.59 9.54 -41.05
CA LEU A 208 33.31 9.03 -40.52
C LEU A 208 33.14 9.13 -38.99
N ARG A 209 34.20 9.46 -38.25
CA ARG A 209 34.17 9.66 -36.80
C ARG A 209 33.89 11.11 -36.42
N ARG A 210 34.03 12.05 -37.37
CA ARG A 210 33.69 13.46 -37.15
C ARG A 210 32.19 13.57 -36.94
N ARG A 211 31.79 14.12 -35.78
CA ARG A 211 30.40 14.53 -35.57
C ARG A 211 30.07 15.61 -36.62
N PRO A 212 28.83 15.63 -37.16
CA PRO A 212 28.39 16.82 -37.87
C PRO A 212 28.49 17.98 -36.87
N GLU A 213 29.03 19.11 -37.31
CA GLU A 213 29.32 20.33 -36.53
C GLU A 213 30.74 20.44 -35.94
N GLU A 214 31.70 20.76 -36.83
CA GLU A 214 32.61 21.91 -36.70
C GLU A 214 32.44 22.80 -37.94
#